data_AF-A0A7U9T7V1-F1
#
_entry.id   AF-A0A7U9T7V1-F1
#
_cell.length_a   1.000
_cell.length_b   1.000
_cell.length_c   1.000
_cell.angle_alpha   90.00
_cell.angle_beta   90.00
_cell.angle_gamma   90.00
#
_symmetry.space_group_name_H-M   'P 1'
#
loop_
_entity.id
_entity.type
_entity.pdbx_description
1 polymer ?
#
loop_
_entity_poly.entity_id
_entity_poly.type
_entity_poly.pdbx_seq_one_letter_code
_entity_poly.pdbx_strand_id
1 'polypeptide(L)'
;MIDASIRKNVAFGYADEDIDDEKVWRALKEAQLDGFVRGLPEGLDTSIGERGIRISGGQRQRLGIARALFEDPEVLVLDEATSALDNETEAAIMDSINRLHGKKTLIIIAHRLQTIEKCDMVYRVEQGKATRER
;
A
#
# COMPACT_ATOMS: atom_id res chain seq x y z
N MET A 1 5.85 -9.16 5.92
CA MET A 1 7.12 -8.44 5.68
C MET A 1 8.27 -9.40 5.96
N ILE A 2 9.37 -9.25 5.22
CA ILE A 2 10.57 -10.08 5.39
C ILE A 2 11.63 -9.30 6.17
N ASP A 3 12.50 -10.03 6.87
CA ASP A 3 13.64 -9.44 7.57
C ASP A 3 14.71 -9.03 6.56
N ALA A 4 14.56 -7.82 6.01
CA ALA A 4 15.42 -7.25 4.99
C ALA A 4 15.29 -5.71 5.00
N SER A 5 16.00 -5.03 4.09
CA SER A 5 15.87 -3.58 3.91
C SER A 5 14.46 -3.17 3.44
N ILE A 6 14.15 -1.88 3.57
CA ILE A 6 12.95 -1.28 2.99
C ILE A 6 12.94 -1.51 1.47
N ARG A 7 14.08 -1.31 0.79
CA ARG A 7 14.26 -1.60 -0.64
C ARG A 7 13.74 -3.00 -1.01
N LYS A 8 14.25 -4.03 -0.32
CA LYS A 8 13.87 -5.44 -0.54
C LYS A 8 12.42 -5.74 -0.21
N ASN A 9 11.85 -5.03 0.76
CA ASN A 9 10.45 -5.21 1.09
C ASN A 9 9.52 -4.56 0.07
N VAL A 10 9.92 -3.47 -0.59
CA VAL A 10 9.14 -2.87 -1.69
C VAL A 10 9.29 -3.70 -2.96
N ALA A 11 10.52 -3.95 -3.41
CA ALA A 11 10.82 -4.75 -4.61
C ALA A 11 10.93 -6.25 -4.28
N PHE A 12 9.92 -6.79 -3.61
CA PHE A 12 9.94 -8.17 -3.14
C PHE A 12 10.00 -9.16 -4.31
N GLY A 13 10.96 -10.09 -4.26
CA GLY A 13 11.16 -11.10 -5.31
C GLY A 13 12.21 -10.73 -6.37
N TYR A 14 12.76 -9.52 -6.33
CA TYR A 14 13.83 -9.07 -7.23
C TYR A 14 15.22 -9.30 -6.61
N ALA A 15 16.22 -9.67 -7.43
CA ALA A 15 17.62 -9.66 -7.03
C ALA A 15 18.09 -8.21 -6.78
N ASP A 16 19.10 -7.98 -5.93
CA ASP A 16 19.47 -6.61 -5.54
C ASP A 16 19.92 -5.74 -6.71
N GLU A 17 20.60 -6.36 -7.67
CA GLU A 17 21.06 -5.72 -8.91
C GLU A 17 19.95 -5.34 -9.88
N ASP A 18 18.76 -5.95 -9.77
CA ASP A 18 17.62 -5.69 -10.65
C ASP A 18 16.64 -4.64 -10.08
N ILE A 19 16.90 -4.14 -8.87
CA ILE A 19 15.99 -3.19 -8.22
C ILE A 19 16.26 -1.77 -8.71
N ASP A 20 15.28 -1.22 -9.43
CA ASP A 20 15.24 0.19 -9.78
C ASP A 20 14.81 1.05 -8.57
N ASP A 21 15.78 1.75 -7.97
CA ASP A 21 15.55 2.64 -6.84
C ASP A 21 14.59 3.79 -7.16
N GLU A 22 14.55 4.30 -8.39
CA GLU A 22 13.59 5.35 -8.79
C GLU A 22 12.15 4.82 -8.72
N LYS A 23 11.95 3.59 -9.21
CA LYS A 23 10.67 2.88 -9.12
C LYS A 23 10.28 2.60 -7.66
N VAL A 24 11.23 2.23 -6.79
CA VAL A 24 11.00 2.07 -5.35
C VAL A 24 10.57 3.40 -4.71
N TRP A 25 11.26 4.50 -5.00
CA TRP A 25 10.91 5.82 -4.46
C TRP A 25 9.54 6.31 -4.93
N ARG A 26 9.17 6.04 -6.18
CA ARG A 26 7.83 6.34 -6.70
C ARG A 26 6.76 5.60 -5.92
N ALA A 27 6.93 4.30 -5.71
CA ALA A 27 6.01 3.47 -4.94
C ALA A 27 5.90 3.94 -3.48
N LEU A 28 7.02 4.28 -2.84
CA LEU A 28 7.03 4.84 -1.47
C LEU A 28 6.31 6.20 -1.37
N LYS A 29 6.43 7.04 -2.40
CA LYS A 29 5.75 8.34 -2.45
C LYS A 29 4.24 8.19 -2.59
N GLU A 30 3.79 7.29 -3.46
CA GLU A 30 2.37 6.97 -3.62
C GLU A 30 1.77 6.39 -2.34
N ALA A 31 2.56 5.60 -1.60
CA ALA A 31 2.19 5.07 -0.29
C ALA A 31 2.38 6.06 0.88
N GLN A 32 2.74 7.33 0.62
CA GLN A 32 2.98 8.36 1.65
C GLN A 32 4.02 7.93 2.70
N LEU A 33 5.06 7.21 2.29
CA LEU A 33 6.12 6.70 3.17
C LEU A 33 7.50 7.29 2.84
N ASP A 34 7.68 7.90 1.67
CA ASP A 34 8.97 8.45 1.21
C ASP A 34 9.59 9.45 2.17
N GLY A 35 8.81 10.37 2.75
CA GLY A 35 9.30 11.33 3.74
C GLY A 35 9.87 10.67 5.00
N PHE A 36 9.21 9.62 5.49
CA PHE A 36 9.73 8.82 6.61
C PHE A 36 11.04 8.12 6.23
N VAL A 37 11.08 7.48 5.06
CA VAL A 37 12.28 6.74 4.62
C VAL A 37 13.48 7.67 4.41
N ARG A 38 13.28 8.86 3.84
CA ARG A 38 14.36 9.87 3.71
C ARG A 38 14.91 10.37 5.04
N GLY A 39 14.11 10.31 6.11
CA GLY A 39 14.53 10.69 7.46
C GLY A 39 15.34 9.61 8.18
N LEU A 40 15.41 8.39 7.65
CA LEU A 40 16.19 7.31 8.25
C LEU A 40 17.67 7.44 7.87
N PRO A 41 18.62 7.17 8.79
CA PRO A 41 20.06 7.27 8.49
C PRO A 41 20.53 6.44 7.30
N GLU A 42 19.91 5.28 7.08
CA GLU A 42 20.24 4.34 5.99
C GLU A 42 19.24 4.41 4.83
N GLY A 43 18.24 5.31 4.87
CA GLY A 43 17.28 5.47 3.79
C GLY A 43 16.61 4.14 3.38
N LEU A 44 16.67 3.82 2.08
CA LEU A 44 16.16 2.57 1.50
C LEU A 44 16.83 1.31 2.07
N ASP A 45 18.08 1.42 2.51
CA ASP A 45 18.86 0.31 3.05
C ASP A 45 18.50 -0.02 4.50
N THR A 46 17.72 0.84 5.16
CA THR A 46 17.30 0.62 6.55
C THR A 46 16.62 -0.73 6.72
N SER A 47 17.17 -1.59 7.57
CA SER A 47 16.57 -2.89 7.91
C SER A 47 15.37 -2.73 8.84
N ILE A 48 14.27 -3.43 8.52
CA ILE A 48 13.03 -3.41 9.32
C ILE A 48 13.02 -4.44 10.47
N GLY A 49 13.99 -5.38 10.50
CA GLY A 49 14.11 -6.46 11.48
C GLY A 49 13.03 -7.55 11.34
N GLU A 50 13.18 -8.67 12.08
CA GLU A 50 12.17 -9.74 12.15
C GLU A 50 10.78 -9.16 12.45
N ARG A 51 9.79 -9.51 11.62
CA ARG A 51 8.39 -9.03 11.69
C ARG A 51 8.20 -7.50 11.63
N GLY A 52 9.20 -6.71 11.26
CA GLY A 52 9.05 -5.25 11.16
C GLY A 52 8.93 -4.55 12.52
N ILE A 53 9.62 -5.04 13.56
CA ILE A 53 9.57 -4.50 14.93
C ILE A 53 10.01 -3.02 14.99
N ARG A 54 10.79 -2.54 14.01
CA ARG A 54 11.26 -1.15 13.95
C ARG A 54 10.30 -0.15 13.31
N ILE A 55 9.12 -0.59 12.86
CA ILE A 55 8.12 0.28 12.21
C ILE A 55 6.73 0.14 12.85
N SER A 56 5.99 1.25 12.89
CA SER A 56 4.61 1.28 13.38
C SER A 56 3.67 0.46 12.50
N GLY A 57 2.49 0.10 13.01
CA GLY A 57 1.46 -0.62 12.24
C GLY A 57 1.10 0.10 10.94
N GLY A 58 0.90 1.42 11.00
CA GLY A 58 0.61 2.24 9.83
C GLY A 58 1.78 2.35 8.83
N GLN A 59 3.03 2.39 9.30
CA GLN A 59 4.20 2.34 8.41
C GLN A 59 4.30 0.98 7.70
N ARG A 60 3.98 -0.11 8.41
CA ARG A 60 3.97 -1.46 7.84
C ARG A 60 2.89 -1.64 6.76
N GLN A 61 1.70 -1.10 7.00
CA GLN A 61 0.63 -1.08 5.98
C GLN A 61 1.06 -0.29 4.74
N ARG A 62 1.58 0.93 4.94
CA ARG A 62 2.11 1.76 3.84
C ARG A 62 3.22 1.05 3.05
N LEU A 63 4.12 0.35 3.72
CA LEU A 63 5.15 -0.45 3.04
C LEU A 63 4.54 -1.58 2.21
N GLY A 64 3.43 -2.17 2.66
CA GLY A 64 2.67 -3.17 1.90
C GLY A 64 1.99 -2.60 0.67
N ILE A 65 1.44 -1.39 0.79
CA ILE A 65 0.87 -0.64 -0.34
C ILE A 65 1.97 -0.31 -1.35
N ALA A 66 3.13 0.20 -0.90
CA ALA A 66 4.28 0.47 -1.77
C ALA A 66 4.72 -0.79 -2.52
N ARG A 67 4.80 -1.95 -1.85
CA ARG A 67 5.09 -3.23 -2.51
C ARG A 67 4.08 -3.56 -3.61
N ALA A 68 2.79 -3.41 -3.33
CA ALA A 68 1.75 -3.71 -4.31
C ALA A 68 1.78 -2.75 -5.52
N LEU A 69 2.13 -1.48 -5.30
CA LEU A 69 2.28 -0.48 -6.35
C LEU A 69 3.58 -0.64 -7.15
N PHE A 70 4.63 -1.21 -6.55
CA PHE A 70 5.90 -1.45 -7.24
C PHE A 70 5.72 -2.40 -8.43
N GLU A 71 4.91 -3.45 -8.34
CA GLU A 71 4.67 -4.33 -9.50
C GLU A 71 3.87 -3.68 -10.64
N ASP A 72 3.31 -2.49 -10.42
CA ASP A 72 2.43 -1.81 -11.37
C ASP A 72 1.31 -2.71 -11.94
N PRO A 73 0.58 -3.49 -11.10
CA PRO A 73 -0.32 -4.54 -11.58
C PRO A 73 -1.55 -3.98 -12.32
N GLU A 74 -2.16 -4.77 -13.20
CA GLU A 74 -3.43 -4.42 -13.84
C GLU A 74 -4.61 -4.48 -12.85
N VAL A 75 -4.52 -5.39 -11.87
CA VAL A 75 -5.52 -5.59 -10.81
C VAL A 75 -4.87 -5.41 -9.45
N LEU A 76 -5.42 -4.50 -8.65
CA LEU A 76 -4.96 -4.24 -7.28
C LEU A 76 -6.07 -4.58 -6.29
N VAL A 77 -5.76 -5.46 -5.34
CA VAL A 77 -6.66 -5.86 -4.25
C VAL A 77 -6.16 -5.25 -2.94
N LEU A 78 -7.03 -4.50 -2.26
CA LEU A 78 -6.75 -3.82 -1.02
C LEU A 78 -7.68 -4.36 0.07
N ASP A 79 -7.14 -5.23 0.92
CA ASP A 79 -7.87 -5.83 2.04
C ASP A 79 -7.59 -5.05 3.33
N GLU A 80 -8.51 -4.17 3.71
CA GLU A 80 -8.39 -3.30 4.89
C GLU A 80 -7.02 -2.59 5.01
N ALA A 81 -6.44 -2.23 3.88
CA ALA A 81 -5.05 -1.79 3.78
C ALA A 81 -4.74 -0.49 4.57
N THR A 82 -5.76 0.21 5.05
CA THR A 82 -5.67 1.49 5.78
C THR A 82 -6.16 1.40 7.23
N SER A 83 -6.49 0.21 7.74
CA SER A 83 -7.12 0.05 9.06
C SER A 83 -6.27 0.52 10.26
N ALA A 84 -4.94 0.56 10.12
CA ALA A 84 -4.01 1.01 11.15
C ALA A 84 -3.51 2.45 10.93
N LEU A 85 -4.17 3.23 10.07
CA LEU A 85 -3.84 4.60 9.75
C LEU A 85 -4.79 5.60 10.42
N ASP A 86 -4.25 6.78 10.73
CA ASP A 86 -5.07 7.94 11.07
C ASP A 86 -5.82 8.46 9.82
N ASN A 87 -6.86 9.26 10.04
CA ASN A 87 -7.76 9.71 8.97
C ASN A 87 -7.07 10.58 7.91
N GLU A 88 -6.07 11.37 8.29
CA GLU A 88 -5.36 12.25 7.35
C GLU A 88 -4.46 11.42 6.42
N THR A 89 -3.68 10.51 6.99
CA THR A 89 -2.84 9.58 6.23
C THR A 89 -3.67 8.68 5.32
N GLU A 90 -4.81 8.16 5.81
CA GLU A 90 -5.73 7.35 5.00
C GLU A 90 -6.27 8.14 3.81
N ALA A 91 -6.74 9.37 4.02
CA ALA A 91 -7.28 10.20 2.94
C ALA A 91 -6.22 10.46 1.86
N ALA A 92 -4.99 10.80 2.24
CA ALA A 92 -3.90 11.05 1.29
C ALA A 92 -3.53 9.81 0.47
N ILE A 93 -3.55 8.63 1.09
CA ILE A 93 -3.30 7.35 0.41
C ILE A 93 -4.46 7.00 -0.53
N MET A 94 -5.70 7.16 -0.06
CA MET A 94 -6.87 6.90 -0.89
C MET A 94 -6.93 7.84 -2.08
N ASP A 95 -6.60 9.12 -1.92
CA ASP A 95 -6.47 10.04 -3.06
C ASP A 95 -5.37 9.60 -4.03
N SER A 96 -4.29 9.00 -3.53
CA SER A 96 -3.24 8.45 -4.36
C SER A 96 -3.69 7.21 -5.15
N ILE A 97 -4.39 6.29 -4.49
CA ILE A 97 -4.97 5.09 -5.11
C ILE A 97 -6.07 5.47 -6.12
N ASN A 98 -6.91 6.46 -5.80
CA ASN A 98 -7.96 6.93 -6.70
C ASN A 98 -7.40 7.57 -7.98
N ARG A 99 -6.14 8.03 -8.03
CA ARG A 99 -5.50 8.45 -9.29
C ARG A 99 -5.23 7.30 -10.27
N LEU A 100 -5.32 6.06 -9.79
CA LEU A 100 -5.26 4.84 -10.60
C LEU A 100 -6.62 4.44 -11.16
N HIS A 101 -7.70 5.08 -10.70
CA HIS A 101 -9.05 4.88 -11.23
C HIS A 101 -9.08 5.14 -12.74
N GLY A 102 -9.78 4.27 -13.47
CA GLY A 102 -9.82 4.28 -14.94
C GLY A 102 -8.54 3.80 -15.64
N LYS A 103 -7.44 3.56 -14.91
CA LYS A 103 -6.19 3.00 -15.45
C LYS A 103 -5.96 1.55 -15.02
N LYS A 104 -6.46 1.19 -13.84
CA LYS A 104 -6.30 -0.13 -13.21
C LYS A 104 -7.62 -0.60 -12.63
N THR A 105 -7.79 -1.91 -12.51
CA THR A 105 -8.92 -2.50 -11.77
C THR A 105 -8.60 -2.52 -10.29
N LEU A 106 -9.45 -1.91 -9.47
CA LEU A 106 -9.28 -1.84 -8.02
C LEU A 106 -10.38 -2.66 -7.33
N ILE A 107 -9.99 -3.56 -6.44
CA ILE A 107 -10.91 -4.29 -5.55
C ILE A 107 -10.57 -3.86 -4.12
N ILE A 108 -11.50 -3.18 -3.47
CA ILE A 108 -11.27 -2.60 -2.14
C ILE A 108 -12.23 -3.23 -1.14
N ILE A 109 -11.68 -3.81 -0.08
CA ILE A 109 -12.42 -4.30 1.09
C ILE A 109 -12.20 -3.27 2.20
N ALA A 110 -13.28 -2.65 2.66
CA ALA A 110 -13.22 -1.58 3.63
C ALA A 110 -14.40 -1.62 4.61
N HIS A 111 -14.12 -1.24 5.86
CA HIS A 111 -15.13 -1.01 6.90
C HIS A 111 -15.61 0.45 6.97
N ARG A 112 -14.91 1.39 6.31
CA ARG A 112 -15.22 2.83 6.33
C ARG A 112 -15.97 3.23 5.06
N LEU A 113 -17.14 3.87 5.23
CA LEU A 113 -18.00 4.28 4.12
C LEU A 113 -17.33 5.29 3.17
N GLN A 114 -16.45 6.16 3.69
CA GLN A 114 -15.73 7.16 2.90
C GLN A 114 -14.83 6.51 1.83
N THR A 115 -14.27 5.34 2.14
CA THR A 115 -13.40 4.59 1.22
C THR A 115 -14.18 4.04 0.02
N ILE A 116 -15.44 3.60 0.23
CA ILE A 116 -16.26 3.01 -0.83
C ILE A 116 -17.03 4.06 -1.66
N GLU A 117 -17.11 5.30 -1.19
CA GLU A 117 -17.87 6.37 -1.84
C GLU A 117 -17.43 6.61 -3.29
N LYS A 118 -16.13 6.46 -3.57
CA LYS A 118 -15.50 6.68 -4.89
C LYS A 118 -15.48 5.44 -5.80
N CYS A 119 -15.95 4.27 -5.35
CA CYS A 119 -15.89 3.03 -6.13
C CYS A 119 -16.98 2.95 -7.21
N ASP A 120 -16.71 2.49 -8.43
CA ASP A 120 -17.76 2.39 -9.47
C ASP A 120 -18.90 1.44 -9.07
N MET A 121 -18.56 0.38 -8.35
CA MET A 121 -19.46 -0.67 -7.92
C MET A 121 -19.26 -0.96 -6.44
N VAL A 122 -20.35 -1.24 -5.74
CA VAL A 122 -20.32 -1.59 -4.31
C VAL A 122 -21.08 -2.87 -4.08
N TYR A 123 -20.43 -3.82 -3.41
CA TYR A 123 -21.03 -5.10 -3.01
C TYR A 123 -21.07 -5.21 -1.49
N ARG A 124 -22.23 -5.54 -0.94
CA ARG A 124 -22.36 -5.99 0.45
C ARG A 124 -22.20 -7.51 0.48
N VAL A 125 -21.27 -8.01 1.29
CA VAL A 125 -21.07 -9.45 1.52
C VAL A 125 -21.66 -9.82 2.87
N GLU A 126 -22.66 -10.70 2.88
CA GLU A 126 -23.37 -11.13 4.08
C GLU A 126 -23.78 -12.60 3.95
N GLN A 127 -23.58 -13.40 5.00
CA GLN A 127 -23.91 -14.83 5.03
C GLN A 127 -23.33 -15.63 3.83
N GLY A 128 -22.11 -15.28 3.42
CA GLY A 128 -21.42 -15.93 2.29
C GLY A 128 -21.99 -15.58 0.91
N LYS A 129 -22.84 -14.55 0.80
CA LYS A 129 -23.42 -14.08 -0.46
C LYS A 129 -23.07 -12.61 -0.70
N ALA A 130 -22.76 -12.26 -1.95
CA ALA A 130 -22.52 -10.89 -2.38
C ALA A 130 -23.79 -10.32 -3.03
N THR A 131 -24.25 -9.17 -2.55
CA THR A 131 -25.37 -8.41 -3.14
C THR A 131 -24.83 -7.07 -3.62
N ARG A 132 -25.19 -6.68 -4.84
CA ARG A 132 -24.79 -5.40 -5.41
C ARG A 132 -25.66 -4.28 -4.85
N GLU A 133 -25.03 -3.25 -4.30
CA GLU A 133 -25.68 -2.04 -3.77
C GLU A 133 -25.66 -0.89 -4.77
N ARG A 134 -24.56 -0.78 -5.54
CA ARG A 134 -24.34 0.21 -6.60
C ARG A 134 -23.60 -0.43 -7.77
#